data_AF-A0A383VMA2-F1
#
_entry.id   AF-A0A383VMA2-F1
#
_cell.length_a   1.000
_cell.length_b   1.000
_cell.length_c   1.000
_cell.angle_alpha   90.00
_cell.angle_beta   90.00
_cell.angle_gamma   90.00
#
_symmetry.space_group_name_H-M   'P 1'
#
loop_
_entity.id
_entity.type
_entity.pdbx_description
1 polymer ?
#
loop_
_entity_poly.entity_id
_entity_poly.type
_entity_poly.pdbx_seq_one_letter_code
_entity_poly.pdbx_strand_id
1 'polypeptide(L)'
;MSKDSDTVIVFDTSGKGSQTVQAHSLVLKLHSSVLAQAVELAPSSSTGAYRSSSSSSSSSSSSSSGSGPAAMKEVQMPGTSKADFLTVAHFLYPITPLPKVSWDKLEVLLVQGHKWDMQVVLAHAADFLQANASSLVISNSSSAQYAFKWLQLADVAGLSEACKAVVDRIVDLDRSSCTADLLQSLSRQTLMYMVERVAARHSSKLGAKRPNNYW
;
A
#
# COMPACT_ATOMS: atom_id res chain seq x y z
N MET A 1 17.01 -8.21 17.31
CA MET A 1 16.36 -9.17 16.40
C MET A 1 15.98 -10.37 17.25
N SER A 2 14.68 -10.67 17.36
CA SER A 2 14.18 -11.73 18.26
C SER A 2 14.63 -13.09 17.77
N LYS A 3 14.89 -14.02 18.68
CA LYS A 3 15.37 -15.38 18.39
C LYS A 3 14.29 -16.30 17.77
N ASP A 4 13.10 -15.76 17.48
CA ASP A 4 11.88 -16.54 17.22
C ASP A 4 11.32 -16.33 15.80
N SER A 5 12.13 -15.83 14.85
CA SER A 5 11.69 -15.74 13.45
C SER A 5 11.50 -17.14 12.86
N ASP A 6 10.31 -17.43 12.35
CA ASP A 6 9.93 -18.71 11.75
C ASP A 6 9.76 -18.61 10.21
N THR A 7 9.92 -17.41 9.66
CA THR A 7 9.74 -17.11 8.23
C THR A 7 10.92 -16.29 7.71
N VAL A 8 11.35 -16.61 6.50
CA VAL A 8 12.34 -15.85 5.74
C VAL A 8 11.67 -15.33 4.48
N ILE A 9 11.73 -14.02 4.28
CA ILE A 9 11.22 -13.34 3.11
C ILE A 9 12.37 -13.17 2.13
N VAL A 10 12.16 -13.60 0.88
CA VAL A 10 13.19 -13.66 -0.16
C VAL A 10 12.82 -12.71 -1.29
N PHE A 11 13.81 -11.91 -1.69
CA PHE A 11 13.72 -10.91 -2.73
C PHE A 11 14.66 -11.27 -3.86
N ASP A 12 14.10 -11.58 -5.03
CA ASP A 12 14.88 -11.79 -6.24
C ASP A 12 15.33 -10.44 -6.80
N THR A 13 16.64 -10.18 -6.69
CA THR A 13 17.27 -9.08 -7.41
C THR A 13 17.90 -9.63 -8.67
N SER A 14 17.41 -9.18 -9.83
CA SER A 14 17.88 -9.60 -11.14
C SER A 14 19.41 -9.46 -11.24
N GLY A 15 20.13 -10.57 -11.08
CA GLY A 15 21.58 -10.69 -11.25
C GLY A 15 22.49 -10.43 -10.04
N LYS A 16 22.00 -10.13 -8.83
CA LYS A 16 22.86 -9.80 -7.65
C LYS A 16 22.73 -10.75 -6.45
N GLY A 17 22.07 -11.89 -6.64
CA GLY A 17 21.78 -12.84 -5.57
C GLY A 17 20.51 -12.48 -4.80
N SER A 18 19.91 -13.48 -4.14
CA SER A 18 18.66 -13.28 -3.41
C SER A 18 18.94 -12.60 -2.08
N GLN A 19 18.25 -11.49 -1.82
CA GLN A 19 18.30 -10.82 -0.52
C GLN A 19 17.24 -11.42 0.40
N THR A 20 17.53 -11.55 1.69
CA THR A 20 16.58 -12.12 2.65
C THR A 20 16.31 -11.18 3.83
N VAL A 21 15.13 -11.33 4.43
CA VAL A 21 14.69 -10.66 5.66
C VAL A 21 13.97 -11.68 6.55
N GLN A 22 14.35 -11.74 7.83
CA GLN A 22 13.65 -12.57 8.82
C GLN A 22 12.35 -11.90 9.26
N ALA A 23 11.30 -12.71 9.41
CA ALA A 23 9.97 -12.27 9.82
C ALA A 23 9.28 -13.33 10.69
N HIS A 24 8.14 -12.93 11.26
CA HIS A 24 7.26 -13.79 12.05
C HIS A 24 5.98 -14.04 11.24
N SER A 25 5.71 -15.30 10.94
CA SER A 25 4.57 -15.76 10.13
C SER A 25 3.25 -15.21 10.66
N LEU A 26 3.09 -15.19 11.98
CA LEU A 26 1.91 -14.70 12.68
C LEU A 26 1.63 -13.22 12.40
N VAL A 27 2.67 -12.38 12.44
CA VAL A 27 2.53 -10.94 12.17
C VAL A 27 2.19 -10.70 10.70
N LEU A 28 2.82 -11.43 9.77
CA LEU A 28 2.51 -11.33 8.34
C LEU A 28 1.06 -11.74 8.05
N LYS A 29 0.60 -12.84 8.63
CA LYS A 29 -0.76 -13.36 8.51
C LYS A 29 -1.81 -12.41 9.08
N LEU A 30 -1.51 -11.79 10.22
CA LEU A 30 -2.43 -10.88 10.90
C LEU A 30 -2.74 -9.64 10.06
N HIS A 31 -1.75 -9.12 9.34
CA HIS A 31 -1.85 -7.82 8.67
C HIS A 31 -2.07 -7.91 7.16
N SER A 32 -2.09 -9.10 6.57
CA SER A 32 -2.25 -9.28 5.12
C SER A 32 -2.80 -10.65 4.78
N SER A 33 -3.92 -10.67 4.06
CA SER A 33 -4.51 -11.91 3.54
C SER A 33 -3.60 -12.55 2.48
N VAL A 34 -2.97 -11.73 1.65
CA VAL A 34 -2.04 -12.16 0.58
C VAL A 34 -0.79 -12.81 1.18
N LEU A 35 -0.19 -12.18 2.19
CA LEU A 35 0.96 -12.76 2.89
C LEU A 35 0.54 -13.99 3.70
N ALA A 36 -0.68 -14.04 4.23
CA ALA A 36 -1.17 -15.23 4.90
C ALA A 36 -1.17 -16.45 3.97
N GLN A 37 -1.72 -16.28 2.76
CA GLN A 37 -1.70 -17.31 1.71
C GLN A 37 -0.28 -17.64 1.27
N ALA A 38 0.58 -16.63 1.08
CA ALA A 38 1.97 -16.85 0.68
C ALA A 38 2.75 -17.67 1.72
N VAL A 39 2.53 -17.40 3.02
CA VAL A 39 3.12 -18.16 4.12
C VAL A 39 2.56 -19.58 4.22
N GLU A 40 1.32 -19.82 3.80
CA GLU A 40 0.73 -21.17 3.79
C GLU A 40 1.24 -22.03 2.64
N LEU A 41 1.50 -21.41 1.50
CA LEU A 41 2.05 -22.07 0.30
C LEU A 41 3.59 -22.15 0.33
N ALA A 42 4.25 -21.43 1.24
CA ALA A 42 5.70 -21.37 1.33
C ALA A 42 6.32 -22.76 1.60
N PRO A 43 7.38 -23.15 0.85
CA PRO A 43 8.13 -24.35 1.16
C PRO A 43 8.80 -24.22 2.53
N SER A 44 8.85 -25.34 3.25
CA SER A 44 9.56 -25.44 4.52
C SER A 44 11.00 -25.85 4.27
N SER A 45 11.95 -24.95 4.53
CA SER A 45 13.38 -25.23 4.38
C SER A 45 13.87 -25.99 5.61
N SER A 46 14.00 -27.31 5.48
CA SER A 46 14.64 -28.15 6.50
C SER A 46 16.15 -27.90 6.48
N THR A 47 16.66 -27.29 7.54
CA THR A 47 18.10 -27.08 7.70
C THR A 47 18.75 -28.39 8.19
N GLY A 48 19.25 -29.20 7.25
CA GLY A 48 20.36 -30.16 7.49
C GLY A 48 20.07 -31.65 7.29
N ALA A 49 20.61 -32.23 6.21
CA ALA A 49 21.39 -33.48 6.24
C ALA A 49 22.15 -33.67 4.91
N TYR A 50 23.47 -33.62 5.01
CA TYR A 50 24.42 -34.26 4.11
C TYR A 50 24.02 -35.74 3.90
N ARG A 51 23.78 -36.16 2.65
CA ARG A 51 24.30 -37.40 2.04
C ARG A 51 23.59 -37.70 0.73
N SER A 52 24.42 -38.20 -0.18
CA SER A 52 24.18 -38.65 -1.53
C SER A 52 22.95 -39.54 -1.76
N SER A 53 22.41 -39.39 -2.97
CA SER A 53 21.85 -40.42 -3.87
C SER A 53 20.51 -41.14 -3.58
N SER A 54 19.78 -41.28 -4.69
CA SER A 54 18.77 -42.29 -5.09
C SER A 54 17.29 -42.16 -4.63
N SER A 55 16.46 -41.80 -5.62
CA SER A 55 15.15 -42.36 -5.99
C SER A 55 14.22 -42.96 -4.93
N SER A 56 12.97 -42.47 -4.92
CA SER A 56 11.71 -43.20 -5.18
C SER A 56 10.55 -42.76 -4.28
N SER A 57 9.37 -42.84 -4.87
CA SER A 57 8.02 -42.49 -4.42
C SER A 57 7.55 -43.17 -3.14
N SER A 58 6.69 -42.51 -2.35
CA SER A 58 5.30 -42.92 -2.02
C SER A 58 4.74 -42.20 -0.77
N SER A 59 3.42 -42.35 -0.65
CA SER A 59 2.40 -41.71 0.18
C SER A 59 2.50 -41.78 1.73
N SER A 60 1.78 -40.81 2.33
CA SER A 60 0.91 -40.89 3.53
C SER A 60 1.46 -40.80 4.97
N SER A 61 0.76 -39.93 5.71
CA SER A 61 0.27 -40.05 7.11
C SER A 61 1.08 -39.51 8.32
N SER A 62 0.34 -38.69 9.09
CA SER A 62 0.27 -38.56 10.56
C SER A 62 1.47 -38.11 11.41
N SER A 63 1.30 -36.92 11.98
CA SER A 63 1.60 -36.48 13.36
C SER A 63 2.83 -37.03 14.09
N SER A 64 3.80 -36.17 14.36
CA SER A 64 4.55 -36.22 15.63
C SER A 64 5.08 -34.84 16.02
N SER A 65 4.69 -34.43 17.22
CA SER A 65 5.29 -33.37 18.01
C SER A 65 6.76 -33.69 18.27
N GLY A 66 7.65 -33.08 17.48
CA GLY A 66 9.08 -33.11 17.70
C GLY A 66 9.60 -31.69 17.65
N SER A 67 10.08 -31.17 18.77
CA SER A 67 10.80 -29.90 18.87
C SER A 67 12.17 -30.02 18.21
N GLY A 68 12.20 -30.19 16.89
CA GLY A 68 13.32 -29.80 16.05
C GLY A 68 13.25 -28.28 15.78
N PRO A 69 14.34 -27.63 15.32
CA PRO A 69 14.25 -26.25 14.87
C PRO A 69 13.13 -26.16 13.83
N ALA A 70 12.10 -25.37 14.11
CA ALA A 70 10.95 -25.22 13.23
C ALA A 70 11.47 -24.89 11.81
N ALA A 71 11.10 -25.72 10.83
CA ALA A 71 11.52 -25.50 9.46
C ALA A 71 11.10 -24.09 9.04
N MET A 72 12.07 -23.26 8.65
CA MET A 72 11.79 -21.88 8.28
C MET A 72 11.01 -21.87 6.97
N LYS A 73 9.93 -21.10 6.93
CA LYS A 73 9.14 -20.91 5.72
C LYS A 73 9.76 -19.86 4.82
N GLU A 74 9.84 -20.14 3.52
CA GLU A 74 10.41 -19.20 2.55
C GLU A 74 9.32 -18.51 1.72
N VAL A 75 9.14 -17.20 1.92
CA VAL A 75 8.13 -16.40 1.21
C VAL A 75 8.81 -15.56 0.13
N GLN A 76 8.47 -15.80 -1.12
CA GLN A 76 8.98 -15.03 -2.26
C GLN A 76 8.20 -13.74 -2.47
N MET A 77 8.91 -12.64 -2.74
CA MET A 77 8.34 -11.30 -2.93
C MET A 77 8.58 -10.77 -4.35
N PRO A 78 7.92 -11.33 -5.39
CA PRO A 78 8.16 -10.94 -6.77
C PRO A 78 7.83 -9.45 -7.00
N GLY A 79 8.74 -8.75 -7.70
CA GLY A 79 8.56 -7.35 -8.07
C GLY A 79 8.46 -6.39 -6.87
N THR A 80 9.01 -6.76 -5.72
CA THR A 80 9.10 -5.89 -4.54
C THR A 80 10.55 -5.80 -4.12
N SER A 81 11.09 -4.59 -3.98
CA SER A 81 12.45 -4.46 -3.47
C SER A 81 12.47 -4.69 -1.95
N LYS A 82 13.62 -5.11 -1.42
CA LYS A 82 13.82 -5.23 0.03
C LYS A 82 13.55 -3.89 0.74
N ALA A 83 13.94 -2.77 0.14
CA ALA A 83 13.76 -1.44 0.72
C ALA A 83 12.26 -1.06 0.81
N ASP A 84 11.49 -1.37 -0.23
CA ASP A 84 10.05 -1.12 -0.25
C ASP A 84 9.34 -1.97 0.80
N PHE A 85 9.71 -3.25 0.88
CA PHE A 85 9.15 -4.14 1.90
C PHE A 85 9.48 -3.66 3.32
N LEU A 86 10.73 -3.28 3.59
CA LEU A 86 11.09 -2.76 4.92
C LEU A 86 10.32 -1.48 5.26
N THR A 87 10.03 -0.64 4.27
CA THR A 87 9.23 0.57 4.46
C THR A 87 7.82 0.25 4.97
N VAL A 88 7.14 -0.75 4.40
CA VAL A 88 5.82 -1.19 4.91
C VAL A 88 5.94 -2.02 6.20
N ALA A 89 6.99 -2.82 6.35
CA ALA A 89 7.18 -3.69 7.51
C ALA A 89 7.32 -2.92 8.83
N HIS A 90 7.81 -1.68 8.79
CA HIS A 90 7.83 -0.81 9.98
C HIS A 90 6.45 -0.58 10.59
N PHE A 91 5.37 -0.63 9.80
CA PHE A 91 4.00 -0.49 10.28
C PHE A 91 3.42 -1.82 10.78
N LEU A 92 3.98 -2.95 10.35
CA LEU A 92 3.60 -4.29 10.82
C LEU A 92 4.27 -4.65 12.15
N TYR A 93 5.48 -4.15 12.35
CA TYR A 93 6.26 -4.30 13.57
C TYR A 93 6.45 -2.91 14.21
N PRO A 94 5.42 -2.37 14.89
CA PRO A 94 5.51 -1.05 15.49
C PRO A 94 6.59 -1.06 16.59
N ILE A 95 7.77 -0.54 16.25
CA ILE A 95 8.85 -0.26 17.20
C ILE A 95 8.73 1.22 17.57
N THR A 96 8.82 1.54 18.86
CA THR A 96 8.79 2.94 19.30
C THR A 96 10.10 3.67 18.93
N PRO A 97 10.04 4.88 18.36
CA PRO A 97 8.84 5.68 18.06
C PRO A 97 8.09 5.18 16.82
N LEU A 98 6.75 5.27 16.88
CA LEU A 98 5.87 4.82 15.80
C LEU A 98 6.30 5.43 14.45
N PRO A 99 6.30 4.62 13.36
CA PRO A 99 6.70 5.10 12.05
C PRO A 99 5.79 6.24 11.59
N LYS A 100 6.41 7.33 11.15
CA LYS A 100 5.69 8.46 10.57
C LYS A 100 5.61 8.29 9.05
N VAL A 101 4.42 8.54 8.51
CA VAL A 101 4.22 8.66 7.06
C VAL A 101 4.79 10.01 6.59
N SER A 102 5.44 9.99 5.43
CA SER A 102 5.95 11.18 4.73
C SER A 102 5.66 11.07 3.25
N TRP A 103 5.67 12.19 2.52
CA TRP A 103 5.45 12.21 1.07
C TRP A 103 6.41 11.29 0.30
N ASP A 104 7.66 11.20 0.72
CA ASP A 104 8.68 10.34 0.08
C ASP A 104 8.35 8.84 0.18
N LYS A 105 7.66 8.44 1.24
CA LYS A 105 7.29 7.04 1.50
C LYS A 105 5.88 6.72 1.04
N LEU A 106 5.02 7.74 0.88
CA LEU A 106 3.60 7.57 0.64
C LEU A 106 3.30 6.71 -0.60
N GLU A 107 4.05 6.89 -1.68
CA GLU A 107 3.89 6.09 -2.89
C GLU A 107 4.16 4.61 -2.61
N VAL A 108 5.25 4.29 -1.92
CA VAL A 108 5.58 2.92 -1.52
C VAL A 108 4.49 2.34 -0.62
N LEU A 109 4.00 3.11 0.35
CA LEU A 109 2.96 2.66 1.28
C LEU A 109 1.63 2.36 0.56
N LEU A 110 1.23 3.20 -0.40
CA LEU A 110 0.02 2.97 -1.20
C LEU A 110 0.18 1.78 -2.13
N VAL A 111 1.28 1.72 -2.90
CA VAL A 111 1.51 0.68 -3.90
C VAL A 111 1.71 -0.69 -3.23
N GLN A 112 2.61 -0.78 -2.25
CA GLN A 112 2.88 -2.04 -1.57
C GLN A 112 1.75 -2.42 -0.61
N GLY A 113 1.13 -1.43 0.06
CA GLY A 113 -0.03 -1.67 0.91
C GLY A 113 -1.19 -2.26 0.11
N HIS A 114 -1.45 -1.77 -1.09
CA HIS A 114 -2.47 -2.34 -1.97
C HIS A 114 -2.04 -3.72 -2.51
N LYS A 115 -0.82 -3.82 -3.06
CA LYS A 115 -0.29 -5.07 -3.65
C LYS A 115 -0.34 -6.25 -2.69
N TRP A 116 -0.02 -6.00 -1.42
CA TRP A 116 0.03 -7.01 -0.38
C TRP A 116 -1.20 -6.98 0.53
N ASP A 117 -2.26 -6.26 0.18
CA ASP A 117 -3.50 -6.16 0.97
C ASP A 117 -3.25 -5.86 2.47
N MET A 118 -2.40 -4.86 2.75
CA MET A 118 -2.04 -4.44 4.11
C MET A 118 -2.90 -3.27 4.57
N GLN A 119 -4.10 -3.58 5.07
CA GLN A 119 -5.08 -2.56 5.46
C GLN A 119 -4.54 -1.56 6.51
N VAL A 120 -3.70 -2.02 7.44
CA VAL A 120 -3.06 -1.13 8.44
C VAL A 120 -2.15 -0.08 7.79
N VAL A 121 -1.39 -0.47 6.77
CA VAL A 121 -0.49 0.42 6.03
C VAL A 121 -1.31 1.44 5.23
N LEU A 122 -2.35 0.95 4.56
CA LEU A 122 -3.26 1.76 3.78
C LEU A 122 -4.03 2.78 4.63
N ALA A 123 -4.46 2.40 5.84
CA ALA A 123 -5.10 3.32 6.78
C ALA A 123 -4.17 4.48 7.17
N HIS A 124 -2.92 4.19 7.53
CA HIS A 124 -1.95 5.25 7.83
C HIS A 124 -1.64 6.15 6.62
N ALA A 125 -1.57 5.59 5.42
CA ALA A 125 -1.41 6.36 4.19
C ALA A 125 -2.63 7.26 3.90
N ALA A 126 -3.85 6.73 4.12
CA ALA A 126 -5.09 7.47 3.97
C ALA A 126 -5.19 8.64 4.95
N ASP A 127 -4.90 8.41 6.23
CA ASP A 127 -4.92 9.44 7.27
C ASP A 127 -3.93 10.57 6.94
N PHE A 128 -2.72 10.20 6.49
CA PHE A 128 -1.72 11.17 6.07
C PHE A 128 -2.21 12.01 4.88
N LEU A 129 -2.78 11.37 3.86
CA LEU A 129 -3.32 12.06 2.69
C LEU A 129 -4.44 13.03 3.06
N GLN A 130 -5.38 12.61 3.90
CA GLN A 130 -6.49 13.45 4.34
C GLN A 130 -5.99 14.65 5.16
N ALA A 131 -5.11 14.41 6.13
CA ALA A 131 -4.57 15.45 6.99
C ALA A 131 -3.70 16.47 6.23
N ASN A 132 -3.07 16.06 5.13
CA ASN A 132 -2.16 16.90 4.35
C ASN A 132 -2.71 17.28 2.96
N ALA A 133 -3.99 17.06 2.70
CA ALA A 133 -4.60 17.38 1.41
C ALA A 133 -4.45 18.88 1.08
N SER A 134 -4.51 19.76 2.08
CA SER A 134 -4.29 21.20 1.92
C SER A 134 -2.88 21.55 1.40
N SER A 135 -1.88 20.74 1.77
CA SER A 135 -0.46 20.87 1.42
C SER A 135 -0.12 20.38 0.00
N LEU A 136 -1.08 19.78 -0.71
CA LEU A 136 -0.91 19.39 -2.12
C LEU A 136 -0.75 20.60 -3.07
N VAL A 137 -0.86 21.80 -2.53
CA VAL A 137 -0.55 23.06 -3.23
C VAL A 137 0.91 23.39 -3.03
N ILE A 138 1.75 22.72 -3.79
CA ILE A 138 3.15 23.14 -3.91
C ILE A 138 3.17 24.28 -4.91
N SER A 139 3.73 25.42 -4.51
CA SER A 139 3.82 26.65 -5.30
C SER A 139 4.49 26.36 -6.66
N ASN A 140 3.69 26.50 -7.72
CA ASN A 140 4.00 26.52 -9.17
C ASN A 140 3.14 25.53 -9.96
N SER A 141 3.01 25.80 -11.25
CA SER A 141 2.12 25.21 -12.28
C SER A 141 1.97 23.68 -12.35
N SER A 142 2.67 22.90 -11.53
CA SER A 142 2.59 21.44 -11.40
C SER A 142 1.74 20.93 -10.23
N SER A 143 1.18 21.82 -9.40
CA SER A 143 0.42 21.46 -8.18
C SER A 143 -0.78 20.53 -8.44
N ALA A 144 -1.52 20.77 -9.52
CA ALA A 144 -2.66 19.92 -9.88
C ALA A 144 -2.21 18.52 -10.34
N GLN A 145 -1.16 18.43 -11.16
CA GLN A 145 -0.60 17.13 -11.59
C GLN A 145 -0.09 16.33 -10.39
N TYR A 146 0.53 17.01 -9.42
CA TYR A 146 0.96 16.40 -8.16
C TYR A 146 -0.22 15.85 -7.35
N ALA A 147 -1.31 16.63 -7.22
CA ALA A 147 -2.53 16.15 -6.56
C ALA A 147 -3.18 14.98 -7.30
N PHE A 148 -3.20 15.00 -8.64
CA PHE A 148 -3.74 13.92 -9.46
C PHE A 148 -2.96 12.60 -9.31
N LYS A 149 -1.61 12.66 -9.23
CA LYS A 149 -0.80 11.47 -8.93
C LYS A 149 -1.28 10.78 -7.66
N TRP A 150 -1.47 11.54 -6.59
CA TRP A 150 -1.91 10.99 -5.31
C TRP A 150 -3.35 10.50 -5.36
N LEU A 151 -4.23 11.18 -6.09
CA LEU A 151 -5.60 10.74 -6.32
C LEU A 151 -5.62 9.36 -7.00
N GLN A 152 -4.85 9.18 -8.07
CA GLN A 152 -4.79 7.91 -8.80
C GLN A 152 -4.29 6.76 -7.92
N LEU A 153 -3.23 6.99 -7.15
CA LEU A 153 -2.70 5.96 -6.24
C LEU A 153 -3.70 5.62 -5.12
N ALA A 154 -4.36 6.62 -4.54
CA ALA A 154 -5.38 6.40 -3.51
C ALA A 154 -6.62 5.68 -4.07
N ASP A 155 -7.02 6.00 -5.30
CA ASP A 155 -8.17 5.41 -5.96
C ASP A 155 -7.95 3.94 -6.32
N VAL A 156 -6.77 3.61 -6.88
CA VAL A 156 -6.35 2.22 -7.11
C VAL A 156 -6.30 1.44 -5.79
N ALA A 157 -5.83 2.07 -4.72
CA ALA A 157 -5.82 1.47 -3.39
C ALA A 157 -7.22 1.39 -2.73
N GLY A 158 -8.28 1.90 -3.35
CA GLY A 158 -9.65 1.85 -2.83
C GLY A 158 -9.92 2.81 -1.66
N LEU A 159 -9.12 3.86 -1.49
CA LEU A 159 -9.19 4.76 -0.34
C LEU A 159 -10.19 5.91 -0.56
N SER A 160 -11.48 5.59 -0.56
CA SER A 160 -12.54 6.53 -0.96
C SER A 160 -12.53 7.87 -0.22
N GLU A 161 -12.33 7.89 1.10
CA GLU A 161 -12.32 9.14 1.88
C GLU A 161 -11.08 9.99 1.61
N ALA A 162 -9.92 9.34 1.41
CA ALA A 162 -8.72 10.05 0.98
C ALA A 162 -8.89 10.62 -0.44
N CYS A 163 -9.50 9.87 -1.36
CA CYS A 163 -9.85 10.36 -2.70
C CYS A 163 -10.75 11.58 -2.62
N LYS A 164 -11.80 11.58 -1.79
CA LYS A 164 -12.68 12.75 -1.61
C LYS A 164 -11.90 13.98 -1.15
N ALA A 165 -11.03 13.85 -0.15
CA ALA A 165 -10.21 14.95 0.34
C ALA A 165 -9.29 15.53 -0.74
N VAL A 166 -8.69 14.66 -1.56
CA VAL A 166 -7.82 15.09 -2.68
C VAL A 166 -8.64 15.73 -3.81
N VAL A 167 -9.80 15.16 -4.16
CA VAL A 167 -10.72 15.72 -5.16
C VAL A 167 -11.18 17.11 -4.76
N ASP A 168 -11.59 17.29 -3.50
CA ASP A 168 -11.99 18.59 -2.97
C ASP A 168 -10.89 19.63 -3.19
N ARG A 169 -9.63 19.23 -2.95
CA ARG A 169 -8.49 20.11 -3.18
C ARG A 169 -8.24 20.42 -4.65
N ILE A 170 -8.33 19.43 -5.54
CA ILE A 170 -8.17 19.61 -6.99
C ILE A 170 -9.24 20.56 -7.52
N VAL A 171 -10.49 20.35 -7.11
CA VAL A 171 -11.62 21.21 -7.51
C VAL A 171 -11.40 22.63 -7.03
N ASP A 172 -10.72 22.84 -5.90
CA ASP A 172 -10.37 24.16 -5.39
C ASP A 172 -9.26 24.87 -6.17
N LEU A 173 -8.24 24.13 -6.62
CA LEU A 173 -7.00 24.64 -7.20
C LEU A 173 -7.17 25.33 -8.56
N ASP A 174 -7.66 24.63 -9.58
CA ASP A 174 -8.16 25.18 -10.86
C ASP A 174 -8.59 24.02 -11.78
N ARG A 175 -9.68 24.21 -12.52
CA ARG A 175 -10.25 23.18 -13.42
C ARG A 175 -9.46 23.00 -14.71
N SER A 176 -8.70 24.01 -15.11
CA SER A 176 -7.91 24.00 -16.36
C SER A 176 -6.87 22.87 -16.39
N SER A 177 -6.49 22.34 -15.23
CA SER A 177 -5.52 21.26 -15.09
C SER A 177 -6.12 19.84 -15.19
N CYS A 178 -7.44 19.71 -15.31
CA CYS A 178 -8.11 18.42 -15.50
C CYS A 178 -8.08 18.01 -16.98
N THR A 179 -7.00 17.34 -17.40
CA THR A 179 -6.92 16.76 -18.75
C THR A 179 -7.64 15.42 -18.80
N ALA A 180 -8.18 15.05 -19.98
CA ALA A 180 -8.89 13.79 -20.17
C ALA A 180 -8.02 12.57 -19.79
N ASP A 181 -6.72 12.64 -20.07
CA ASP A 181 -5.77 11.55 -19.78
C ASP A 181 -5.65 11.26 -18.29
N LEU A 182 -5.72 12.28 -17.43
CA LEU A 182 -5.65 12.11 -15.97
C LEU A 182 -6.93 11.51 -15.39
N LEU A 183 -8.07 11.75 -16.04
CA LEU A 183 -9.38 11.27 -15.61
C LEU A 183 -9.66 9.84 -16.03
N GLN A 184 -9.08 9.37 -17.13
CA GLN A 184 -9.32 8.02 -17.66
C GLN A 184 -8.92 6.90 -16.70
N SER A 185 -7.92 7.13 -15.85
CA SER A 185 -7.43 6.13 -14.90
C SER A 185 -8.22 6.07 -13.60
N LEU A 186 -9.19 6.96 -13.39
CA LEU A 186 -9.95 7.05 -12.15
C LEU A 186 -11.18 6.14 -12.18
N SER A 187 -11.50 5.58 -11.02
CA SER A 187 -12.71 4.80 -10.82
C SER A 187 -13.95 5.65 -11.08
N ARG A 188 -15.03 4.97 -11.49
CA ARG A 188 -16.34 5.60 -11.69
C ARG A 188 -16.81 6.36 -10.45
N GLN A 189 -16.54 5.84 -9.25
CA GLN A 189 -16.96 6.47 -7.99
C GLN A 189 -16.27 7.80 -7.77
N THR A 190 -14.94 7.84 -7.94
CA THR A 190 -14.14 9.05 -7.79
C THR A 190 -14.50 10.10 -8.85
N LEU A 191 -14.74 9.68 -10.10
CA LEU A 191 -15.21 10.57 -11.16
C LEU A 191 -16.59 11.17 -10.85
N MET A 192 -17.54 10.36 -10.40
CA MET A 192 -18.87 10.84 -10.03
C MET A 192 -18.81 11.88 -8.91
N TYR A 193 -18.01 11.62 -7.87
CA TYR A 193 -17.83 12.58 -6.77
C TYR A 193 -17.20 13.88 -7.27
N MET A 194 -16.19 13.80 -8.14
CA MET A 194 -15.56 14.98 -8.73
C MET A 194 -16.54 15.83 -9.54
N VAL A 195 -17.40 15.20 -10.36
CA VAL A 195 -18.45 15.89 -11.12
C VAL A 195 -19.45 16.58 -10.19
N GLU A 196 -19.89 15.91 -9.13
CA GLU A 196 -20.81 16.46 -8.13
C GLU A 196 -20.22 17.70 -7.44
N ARG A 197 -18.96 17.63 -7.00
CA ARG A 197 -18.27 18.75 -6.35
C ARG A 197 -18.05 19.93 -7.31
N VAL A 198 -17.72 19.65 -8.57
CA VAL A 198 -17.64 20.67 -9.62
C VAL A 198 -18.98 21.36 -9.83
N ALA A 199 -20.09 20.62 -9.89
CA ALA A 199 -21.44 21.17 -10.05
C ALA A 199 -21.86 22.02 -8.84
N ALA A 200 -21.63 21.54 -7.62
CA ALA A 200 -21.95 22.25 -6.38
C ALA A 200 -21.21 23.60 -6.26
N ARG A 201 -19.94 23.66 -6.68
CA ARG A 201 -19.13 24.90 -6.70
C ARG A 201 -19.63 25.93 -7.73
N HIS A 202 -20.24 25.47 -8.83
CA HIS A 202 -20.85 26.37 -9.82
C HIS A 202 -22.17 26.94 -9.33
N SER A 203 -23.03 26.12 -8.70
CA SER A 203 -24.31 26.57 -8.15
C SER A 203 -24.13 27.65 -7.08
N SER A 204 -23.14 27.49 -6.20
CA SER A 204 -22.80 28.49 -5.18
C SER A 204 -22.26 29.82 -5.73
N LYS A 205 -21.52 29.80 -6.84
CA LYS A 205 -21.05 31.04 -7.50
C LYS A 205 -22.19 31.82 -8.18
N LEU A 206 -23.21 31.14 -8.71
CA LEU A 206 -24.36 31.77 -9.37
C LEU A 206 -25.40 32.31 -8.37
N GLY A 207 -25.54 31.67 -7.20
CA GLY A 207 -26.45 32.10 -6.13
C GLY A 207 -26.00 33.33 -5.34
N ALA A 208 -24.75 33.78 -5.49
CA ALA A 208 -24.19 34.94 -4.78
C ALA A 208 -24.55 36.31 -5.40
N LYS A 209 -25.23 36.35 -6.55
CA LYS A 209 -25.82 37.58 -7.13
C LYS A 209 -27.24 37.77 -6.59
N ARG A 210 -27.40 38.19 -5.33
CA ARG A 210 -28.67 38.84 -4.93
C ARG A 210 -28.65 40.29 -5.44
N PRO A 211 -29.72 40.75 -6.11
CA PRO A 211 -29.79 42.14 -6.54
C PRO A 211 -29.78 43.05 -5.31
N ASN A 212 -28.95 44.10 -5.35
CA ASN A 212 -29.10 45.27 -4.49
C ASN A 212 -30.52 45.78 -4.66
N ASN A 213 -31.36 45.58 -3.64
CA ASN A 213 -32.55 46.39 -3.46
C ASN A 213 -32.06 47.78 -3.08
N TYR A 214 -31.92 48.64 -4.09
CA TYR A 214 -31.89 50.08 -3.87
C TYR A 214 -33.28 50.48 -3.38
N TRP A 215 -33.29 51.10 -2.20
CA TRP A 215 -34.42 51.80 -1.61
C TRP A 215 -34.83 52.98 -2.47
#